data_AF-A0A1L9N684-F1
#
_entry.id   AF-A0A1L9N684-F1
#
_cell.length_a   1.000
_cell.length_b   1.000
_cell.length_c   1.000
_cell.angle_alpha   90.00
_cell.angle_beta   90.00
_cell.angle_gamma   90.00
#
_symmetry.space_group_name_H-M   'P 1'
#
loop_
_entity.id
_entity.type
_entity.pdbx_description
1 polymer ?
#
loop_
_entity_poly.entity_id
_entity_poly.type
_entity_poly.pdbx_seq_one_letter_code
_entity_poly.pdbx_strand_id
1 'polypeptide(L)'
;MANTISLLEYLQWAPPALPIGAIGTSRDNTTNANYSPGDINGVGAWHDFNLNNIMAEFGPLLMQARIERETMPTPPRDVRNEEQVKTQFRAYLDTRVRRALRVTFPELIARNQLGHRAVISFDEGTRAKLPDQFKPDTAYFEPQLPEPTRPNRAPGDIKPSWKWKHDLGASVNRKDQREFKKVLAQVNYYMIQHGSRYGFIITNVEFVALRRRDNNGNMELSQPIPWTARGDMAQPQLTVLLGLWYLGMLASDNVIGTWHRRLISRNLT
;
A
#
# COMPACT_ATOMS: atom_id res chain seq x y z
N MET A 1 -31.04 11.33 -8.36
CA MET A 1 -30.23 12.01 -7.33
C MET A 1 -29.06 11.10 -7.00
N ALA A 2 -27.80 11.57 -7.14
CA ALA A 2 -26.64 10.73 -6.81
C ALA A 2 -26.63 10.45 -5.30
N ASN A 3 -26.62 9.18 -4.91
CA ASN A 3 -26.56 8.76 -3.51
C ASN A 3 -25.10 8.90 -3.01
N THR A 4 -24.73 10.10 -2.58
CA THR A 4 -23.38 10.42 -2.10
C THR A 4 -23.27 10.24 -0.59
N ILE A 5 -22.11 9.76 -0.15
CA ILE A 5 -21.74 9.53 1.25
C ILE A 5 -20.44 10.27 1.57
N SER A 6 -20.06 10.38 2.84
CA SER A 6 -18.74 10.92 3.19
C SER A 6 -17.62 9.98 2.71
N LEU A 7 -16.44 10.54 2.47
CA LEU A 7 -15.27 9.74 2.15
C LEU A 7 -14.91 8.76 3.28
N LEU A 8 -15.12 9.15 4.54
CA LEU A 8 -14.97 8.27 5.68
C LEU A 8 -15.88 7.05 5.56
N GLU A 9 -17.19 7.25 5.40
CA GLU A 9 -18.18 6.17 5.27
C GLU A 9 -17.82 5.23 4.11
N TYR A 10 -17.36 5.79 2.98
CA TYR A 10 -16.92 5.02 1.82
C TYR A 10 -15.70 4.13 2.13
N LEU A 11 -14.71 4.66 2.84
CA LEU A 11 -13.48 3.95 3.20
C LEU A 11 -13.67 2.98 4.38
N GLN A 12 -14.79 3.04 5.11
CA GLN A 12 -15.09 2.11 6.21
C GLN A 12 -15.58 0.72 5.74
N TRP A 13 -15.80 0.53 4.43
CA TRP A 13 -16.18 -0.76 3.87
C TRP A 13 -15.02 -1.76 3.87
N ALA A 14 -15.36 -3.03 4.01
CA ALA A 14 -14.42 -4.15 3.93
C ALA A 14 -14.83 -5.11 2.81
N PRO A 15 -13.87 -5.64 2.04
CA PRO A 15 -14.11 -6.79 1.19
C PRO A 15 -14.62 -8.01 1.98
N PRO A 16 -15.40 -8.90 1.35
CA PRO A 16 -15.73 -10.18 1.96
C PRO A 16 -14.46 -11.04 2.15
N ALA A 17 -14.49 -11.95 3.12
CA ALA A 17 -13.45 -12.96 3.26
C ALA A 17 -13.32 -13.76 1.97
N LEU A 18 -12.09 -13.99 1.52
CA LEU A 18 -11.80 -14.77 0.31
C LEU A 18 -11.62 -16.24 0.70
N PRO A 19 -12.50 -17.16 0.26
CA PRO A 19 -12.31 -18.58 0.49
C PRO A 19 -11.00 -19.05 -0.15
N ILE A 20 -10.25 -19.91 0.56
CA ILE A 20 -9.05 -20.53 0.00
C ILE A 20 -9.48 -21.89 -0.56
N GLY A 21 -9.37 -22.05 -1.88
CA GLY A 21 -9.64 -23.33 -2.54
C GLY A 21 -8.46 -24.31 -2.37
N ALA A 22 -8.50 -25.44 -3.09
CA ALA A 22 -7.36 -26.36 -3.12
C ALA A 22 -6.11 -25.64 -3.68
N ILE A 23 -5.11 -25.44 -2.81
CA ILE A 23 -3.83 -24.81 -3.17
C ILE A 23 -2.82 -25.87 -3.61
N GLY A 24 -1.93 -25.49 -4.51
CA GLY A 24 -0.72 -26.26 -4.79
C GLY A 24 0.22 -26.31 -3.57
N THR A 25 1.27 -27.12 -3.64
CA THR A 25 2.17 -27.38 -2.51
C THR A 25 3.15 -26.25 -2.21
N SER A 26 3.42 -25.35 -3.15
CA SER A 26 4.47 -24.33 -2.99
C SER A 26 4.04 -23.17 -2.10
N ARG A 27 4.81 -22.95 -1.03
CA ARG A 27 4.73 -21.79 -0.13
C ARG A 27 5.93 -20.86 -0.27
N ASP A 28 6.82 -21.16 -1.20
CA ASP A 28 8.09 -20.46 -1.34
C ASP A 28 7.90 -19.23 -2.24
N ASN A 29 8.54 -18.12 -1.85
CA ASN A 29 8.64 -16.92 -2.67
C ASN A 29 9.82 -17.04 -3.62
N THR A 30 9.65 -16.42 -4.80
CA THR A 30 10.66 -16.34 -5.85
C THR A 30 11.96 -15.73 -5.31
N THR A 31 13.10 -16.27 -5.74
CA THR A 31 14.43 -15.73 -5.45
C THR A 31 14.87 -14.81 -6.59
N ASN A 32 15.66 -13.78 -6.28
CA ASN A 32 16.23 -12.87 -7.26
C ASN A 32 17.73 -12.67 -6.98
N ALA A 33 18.51 -12.33 -8.02
CA ALA A 33 19.93 -12.02 -7.87
C ALA A 33 20.18 -10.57 -7.42
N ASN A 34 19.21 -9.66 -7.62
CA ASN A 34 19.34 -8.22 -7.35
C ASN A 34 18.87 -7.82 -5.94
N TYR A 35 18.10 -8.68 -5.28
CA TYR A 35 17.68 -8.50 -3.91
C TYR A 35 17.53 -9.84 -3.21
N SER A 36 17.80 -9.86 -1.91
CA SER A 36 17.83 -11.05 -1.09
C SER A 36 17.33 -10.76 0.33
N PRO A 37 16.93 -11.79 1.10
CA PRO A 37 16.63 -11.63 2.52
C PRO A 37 17.74 -10.97 3.34
N GLY A 38 19.00 -11.09 2.89
CA GLY A 38 20.16 -10.47 3.54
C GLY A 38 20.15 -8.95 3.45
N ASP A 39 19.41 -8.37 2.51
CA ASP A 39 19.33 -6.91 2.33
C ASP A 39 18.38 -6.26 3.34
N ILE A 40 17.71 -7.04 4.19
CA ILE A 40 16.85 -6.56 5.27
C ILE A 40 17.58 -6.70 6.61
N ASN A 41 18.18 -5.58 7.02
CA ASN A 41 18.99 -5.46 8.23
C ASN A 41 18.13 -5.27 9.49
N GLY A 42 17.02 -4.52 9.39
CA GLY A 42 16.19 -4.19 10.54
C GLY A 42 14.73 -4.05 10.18
N VAL A 43 13.86 -4.63 11.02
CA VAL A 43 12.40 -4.54 10.90
C VAL A 43 11.84 -4.05 12.23
N GLY A 44 11.39 -2.80 12.26
CA GLY A 44 10.74 -2.18 13.42
C GLY A 44 9.22 -2.07 13.26
N ALA A 45 8.55 -1.55 14.28
CA ALA A 45 7.12 -1.27 14.25
C ALA A 45 6.86 0.21 13.90
N TRP A 46 5.94 0.44 12.95
CA TRP A 46 5.46 1.76 12.58
C TRP A 46 4.19 2.09 13.39
N HIS A 47 4.38 2.49 14.64
CA HIS A 47 3.27 2.80 15.54
C HIS A 47 2.39 3.97 15.06
N ASP A 48 2.95 4.92 14.29
CA ASP A 48 2.19 6.09 13.83
C ASP A 48 1.16 5.76 12.74
N PHE A 49 1.24 4.59 12.09
CA PHE A 49 0.26 4.14 11.11
C PHE A 49 -0.95 3.52 11.83
N ASN A 50 -1.81 4.38 12.37
CA ASN A 50 -2.96 3.97 13.16
C ASN A 50 -4.16 4.90 12.93
N LEU A 51 -5.36 4.44 13.30
CA LEU A 51 -6.61 5.19 13.09
C LEU A 51 -6.58 6.57 13.77
N ASN A 52 -6.09 6.66 15.00
CA ASN A 52 -6.11 7.91 15.77
C ASN A 52 -5.33 9.02 15.05
N ASN A 53 -4.14 8.69 14.55
CA ASN A 53 -3.33 9.64 13.78
C ASN A 53 -3.98 10.02 12.45
N ILE A 54 -4.57 9.05 11.75
CA ILE A 54 -5.29 9.30 10.49
C ILE A 54 -6.46 10.25 10.71
N MET A 55 -7.26 10.01 11.76
CA MET A 55 -8.42 10.84 12.09
C MET A 55 -8.00 12.22 12.60
N ALA A 56 -6.90 12.33 13.34
CA ALA A 56 -6.36 13.61 13.77
C ALA A 56 -5.88 14.46 12.59
N GLU A 57 -5.17 13.86 11.62
CA GLU A 57 -4.61 14.59 10.48
C GLU A 57 -5.67 14.88 9.40
N PHE A 58 -6.51 13.89 9.07
CA PHE A 58 -7.39 13.94 7.91
C PHE A 58 -8.89 13.85 8.22
N GLY A 59 -9.29 13.80 9.49
CA GLY A 59 -10.70 13.69 9.90
C GLY A 59 -11.63 14.70 9.22
N PRO A 60 -11.31 16.02 9.20
CA PRO A 60 -12.13 17.01 8.50
C PRO A 60 -12.32 16.72 7.01
N LEU A 61 -11.26 16.31 6.31
CA LEU A 61 -11.32 15.95 4.89
C LEU A 61 -12.17 14.68 4.67
N LEU A 62 -11.94 13.66 5.49
CA LEU A 62 -12.67 12.38 5.44
C LEU A 62 -14.18 12.57 5.68
N MET A 63 -14.58 13.47 6.58
CA MET A 63 -15.98 13.74 6.87
C MET A 63 -16.68 14.59 5.79
N GLN A 64 -15.94 15.50 5.15
CA GLN A 64 -16.53 16.52 4.29
C GLN A 64 -16.49 16.17 2.81
N ALA A 65 -15.43 15.52 2.33
CA ALA A 65 -15.35 15.04 0.96
C ALA A 65 -16.52 14.09 0.68
N ARG A 66 -17.22 14.31 -0.44
CA ARG A 66 -18.37 13.51 -0.86
C ARG A 66 -18.01 12.60 -2.02
N ILE A 67 -18.51 11.38 -1.97
CA ILE A 67 -18.27 10.37 -2.99
C ILE A 67 -19.53 9.56 -3.22
N GLU A 68 -19.76 9.17 -4.47
CA GLU A 68 -20.86 8.27 -4.81
C GLU A 68 -20.66 6.90 -4.17
N ARG A 69 -21.74 6.38 -3.57
CA ARG A 69 -21.76 5.03 -3.02
C ARG A 69 -21.53 3.99 -4.11
N GLU A 70 -20.79 2.95 -3.78
CA GLU A 70 -20.50 1.83 -4.69
C GLU A 70 -20.63 0.50 -3.96
N THR A 71 -21.34 -0.46 -4.55
CA THR A 71 -21.49 -1.81 -3.99
C THR A 71 -20.32 -2.71 -4.35
N MET A 72 -19.88 -3.55 -3.41
CA MET A 72 -18.86 -4.57 -3.68
C MET A 72 -19.42 -5.76 -4.47
N PRO A 73 -18.63 -6.37 -5.37
CA PRO A 73 -19.04 -7.59 -6.07
C PRO A 73 -19.35 -8.74 -5.11
N THR A 74 -20.44 -9.46 -5.36
CA THR A 74 -20.88 -10.66 -4.62
C THR A 74 -21.35 -11.73 -5.60
N PRO A 75 -21.16 -13.04 -5.31
CA PRO A 75 -20.44 -13.62 -4.18
C PRO A 75 -18.90 -13.52 -4.31
N PRO A 76 -18.14 -13.63 -3.21
CA PRO A 76 -16.68 -13.74 -3.28
C PRO A 76 -16.27 -14.98 -4.06
N ARG A 77 -15.20 -14.85 -4.85
CA ARG A 77 -14.58 -15.98 -5.55
C ARG A 77 -13.42 -16.52 -4.74
N ASP A 78 -13.25 -17.82 -4.76
CA ASP A 78 -12.14 -18.47 -4.08
C ASP A 78 -10.79 -18.14 -4.74
N VAL A 79 -9.73 -18.19 -3.95
CA VAL A 79 -8.35 -17.98 -4.40
C VAL A 79 -7.53 -19.24 -4.17
N ARG A 80 -6.75 -19.61 -5.19
CA ARG A 80 -5.90 -20.81 -5.22
C ARG A 80 -4.47 -20.50 -5.64
N ASN A 81 -4.25 -19.31 -6.20
CA ASN A 81 -2.95 -18.83 -6.66
C ASN A 81 -2.85 -17.30 -6.56
N GLU A 82 -1.65 -16.80 -6.81
CA GLU A 82 -1.30 -15.37 -6.70
C GLU A 82 -2.08 -14.48 -7.68
N GLU A 83 -2.30 -14.92 -8.93
CA GLU A 83 -3.05 -14.13 -9.91
C GLU A 83 -4.53 -13.97 -9.52
N GLN A 84 -5.11 -14.99 -8.89
CA GLN A 84 -6.47 -14.90 -8.37
C GLN A 84 -6.57 -13.93 -7.19
N VAL A 85 -5.57 -13.87 -6.30
CA VAL A 85 -5.51 -12.84 -5.25
C VAL A 85 -5.43 -11.44 -5.88
N LYS A 86 -4.59 -11.25 -6.91
CA LYS A 86 -4.52 -9.98 -7.66
C LYS A 86 -5.84 -9.61 -8.32
N THR A 87 -6.54 -10.60 -8.88
CA THR A 87 -7.88 -10.39 -9.46
C THR A 87 -8.90 -9.95 -8.42
N GLN A 88 -8.93 -10.57 -7.23
CA GLN A 88 -9.81 -10.13 -6.14
C GLN A 88 -9.42 -8.75 -5.61
N PHE A 89 -8.13 -8.45 -5.49
CA PHE A 89 -7.64 -7.11 -5.14
C PHE A 89 -8.17 -6.04 -6.10
N ARG A 90 -8.05 -6.25 -7.42
CA ARG A 90 -8.57 -5.32 -8.44
C ARG A 90 -10.07 -5.12 -8.33
N ALA A 91 -10.83 -6.21 -8.12
CA ALA A 91 -12.29 -6.18 -8.03
C ALA A 91 -12.79 -5.44 -6.77
N TYR A 92 -12.09 -5.58 -5.65
CA TYR A 92 -12.54 -5.04 -4.36
C TYR A 92 -11.92 -3.70 -4.00
N LEU A 93 -10.64 -3.47 -4.29
CA LEU A 93 -9.86 -2.37 -3.70
C LEU A 93 -9.40 -1.33 -4.72
N ASP A 94 -8.80 -1.74 -5.84
CA ASP A 94 -8.10 -0.83 -6.77
C ASP A 94 -8.98 0.36 -7.22
N THR A 95 -10.14 0.05 -7.82
CA THR A 95 -11.08 1.08 -8.29
C THR A 95 -11.54 1.99 -7.14
N ARG A 96 -11.73 1.45 -5.94
CA ARG A 96 -12.21 2.22 -4.78
C ARG A 96 -11.14 3.18 -4.26
N VAL A 97 -9.89 2.73 -4.16
CA VAL A 97 -8.77 3.60 -3.78
C VAL A 97 -8.58 4.71 -4.82
N ARG A 98 -8.63 4.38 -6.11
CA ARG A 98 -8.53 5.36 -7.19
C ARG A 98 -9.65 6.40 -7.13
N ARG A 99 -10.90 5.97 -6.91
CA ARG A 99 -12.05 6.87 -6.75
C ARG A 99 -11.91 7.77 -5.53
N ALA A 100 -11.47 7.21 -4.40
CA ALA A 100 -11.21 7.96 -3.17
C ALA A 100 -10.19 9.07 -3.41
N LEU A 101 -9.02 8.76 -3.97
CA LEU A 101 -8.00 9.77 -4.30
C LEU A 101 -8.51 10.83 -5.28
N ARG A 102 -9.30 10.41 -6.28
CA ARG A 102 -9.90 11.31 -7.28
C ARG A 102 -10.86 12.33 -6.69
N VAL A 103 -11.54 12.03 -5.59
CA VAL A 103 -12.34 13.04 -4.86
C VAL A 103 -11.52 13.82 -3.85
N THR A 104 -10.47 13.21 -3.28
CA THR A 104 -9.62 13.83 -2.26
C THR A 104 -8.85 15.04 -2.77
N PHE A 105 -8.12 14.90 -3.88
CA PHE A 105 -7.24 15.98 -4.34
C PHE A 105 -7.97 17.25 -4.81
N PRO A 106 -9.07 17.16 -5.58
CA PRO A 106 -9.88 18.33 -5.91
C PRO A 106 -10.43 19.03 -4.67
N GLU A 107 -10.86 18.28 -3.64
CA GLU A 107 -11.35 18.86 -2.39
C GLU A 107 -10.24 19.64 -1.66
N LEU A 108 -9.02 19.09 -1.60
CA LEU A 108 -7.86 19.78 -1.04
C LEU A 108 -7.50 21.04 -1.82
N ILE A 109 -7.58 21.01 -3.15
CA ILE A 109 -7.32 22.17 -4.01
C ILE A 109 -8.37 23.26 -3.75
N ALA A 110 -9.65 22.90 -3.75
CA ALA A 110 -10.76 23.84 -3.53
C ALA A 110 -10.66 24.56 -2.16
N ARG A 111 -10.05 23.91 -1.17
CA ARG A 111 -9.86 24.45 0.19
C ARG A 111 -8.51 25.13 0.40
N ASN A 112 -7.66 25.22 -0.63
CA ASN A 112 -6.28 25.68 -0.51
C ASN A 112 -5.47 24.90 0.55
N GLN A 113 -5.71 23.58 0.65
CA GLN A 113 -5.11 22.66 1.61
C GLN A 113 -4.21 21.60 0.96
N LEU A 114 -3.95 21.70 -0.35
CA LEU A 114 -3.07 20.76 -1.04
C LEU A 114 -1.63 20.78 -0.46
N GLY A 115 -1.16 21.96 -0.04
CA GLY A 115 0.18 22.12 0.55
C GLY A 115 1.28 21.61 -0.38
N HIS A 116 2.17 20.76 0.15
CA HIS A 116 3.26 20.16 -0.61
C HIS A 116 2.88 18.85 -1.34
N ARG A 117 1.59 18.51 -1.40
CA ARG A 117 1.14 17.23 -1.97
C ARG A 117 1.06 17.31 -3.49
N ALA A 118 1.50 16.26 -4.17
CA ALA A 118 1.23 16.03 -5.57
C ALA A 118 -0.15 15.38 -5.75
N VAL A 119 -0.85 15.72 -6.84
CA VAL A 119 -2.07 14.99 -7.22
C VAL A 119 -1.67 13.64 -7.79
N ILE A 120 -2.02 12.56 -7.09
CA ILE A 120 -1.68 11.19 -7.48
C ILE A 120 -2.91 10.34 -7.77
N SER A 121 -2.68 9.24 -8.48
CA SER A 121 -3.62 8.15 -8.72
C SER A 121 -3.04 6.81 -8.25
N PHE A 122 -3.86 5.77 -8.26
CA PHE A 122 -3.51 4.40 -7.91
C PHE A 122 -3.95 3.43 -9.02
N ASP A 123 -3.07 2.51 -9.43
CA ASP A 123 -3.32 1.49 -10.47
C ASP A 123 -2.21 0.43 -10.45
N GLU A 124 -2.14 -0.42 -11.48
CA GLU A 124 -1.05 -1.37 -11.70
C GLU A 124 0.35 -0.73 -11.71
N GLY A 125 1.36 -1.47 -11.26
CA GLY A 125 2.74 -0.98 -11.18
C GLY A 125 3.35 -0.53 -12.51
N THR A 126 2.86 -1.08 -13.63
CA THR A 126 3.20 -0.67 -15.01
C THR A 126 2.79 0.75 -15.36
N ARG A 127 1.98 1.42 -14.53
CA ARG A 127 1.76 2.86 -14.68
C ARG A 127 2.97 3.70 -14.27
N ALA A 128 3.91 3.18 -13.51
CA ALA A 128 5.17 3.87 -13.25
C ALA A 128 6.25 3.42 -14.24
N LYS A 129 7.36 4.17 -14.31
CA LYS A 129 8.60 3.73 -14.97
C LYS A 129 9.02 2.36 -14.41
N LEU A 130 9.71 1.53 -15.18
CA LEU A 130 10.14 0.20 -14.74
C LEU A 130 11.68 0.10 -14.81
N PRO A 131 12.41 0.62 -13.80
CA PRO A 131 13.86 0.48 -13.76
C PRO A 131 14.26 -0.99 -13.80
N ASP A 132 15.17 -1.33 -14.70
CA ASP A 132 15.66 -2.70 -14.94
C ASP A 132 14.53 -3.72 -15.22
N GLN A 133 13.40 -3.25 -15.76
CA GLN A 133 12.21 -4.04 -16.10
C GLN A 133 11.51 -4.73 -14.92
N PHE A 134 11.82 -4.34 -13.68
CA PHE A 134 11.10 -4.84 -12.52
C PHE A 134 9.71 -4.22 -12.41
N LYS A 135 8.68 -5.08 -12.30
CA LYS A 135 7.27 -4.67 -12.22
C LYS A 135 6.71 -4.90 -10.80
N PRO A 136 6.56 -3.85 -9.98
CA PRO A 136 5.69 -3.90 -8.80
C PRO A 136 4.26 -4.25 -9.21
N ASP A 137 3.47 -4.81 -8.29
CA ASP A 137 2.07 -5.13 -8.60
C ASP A 137 1.22 -3.87 -8.72
N THR A 138 1.52 -2.84 -7.91
CA THR A 138 0.75 -1.60 -7.85
C THR A 138 1.64 -0.36 -7.87
N ALA A 139 1.09 0.77 -8.31
CA ALA A 139 1.74 2.07 -8.25
C ALA A 139 0.81 3.16 -7.72
N TYR A 140 1.39 4.01 -6.86
CA TYR A 140 0.92 5.38 -6.68
C TYR A 140 1.74 6.29 -7.61
N PHE A 141 1.10 7.10 -8.42
CA PHE A 141 1.81 7.88 -9.45
C PHE A 141 1.08 9.19 -9.77
N GLU A 142 1.82 10.17 -10.27
CA GLU A 142 1.25 11.43 -10.77
C GLU A 142 0.80 11.25 -12.22
N PRO A 143 -0.51 11.24 -12.51
CA PRO A 143 -1.01 10.92 -13.86
C PRO A 143 -0.54 11.92 -14.93
N GLN A 144 -0.16 13.13 -14.53
CA GLN A 144 0.34 14.19 -15.42
C GLN A 144 1.82 14.04 -15.79
N LEU A 145 2.58 13.18 -15.11
CA LEU A 145 3.97 12.91 -15.48
C LEU A 145 4.05 11.90 -16.63
N PRO A 146 5.01 12.06 -17.57
CA PRO A 146 5.25 11.09 -18.64
C PRO A 146 5.59 9.70 -18.09
N GLU A 147 4.96 8.65 -18.61
CA GLU A 147 5.16 7.27 -18.11
C GLU A 147 6.64 6.83 -18.02
N PRO A 148 7.52 7.15 -19.00
CA PRO A 148 8.92 6.74 -18.94
C PRO A 148 9.72 7.30 -17.76
N THR A 149 9.30 8.44 -17.20
CA THR A 149 10.00 9.12 -16.10
C THR A 149 9.22 9.12 -14.78
N ARG A 150 7.93 8.76 -14.84
CA ARG A 150 7.00 8.79 -13.71
C ARG A 150 7.37 7.79 -12.62
N PRO A 151 7.77 8.23 -11.41
CA PRO A 151 8.13 7.32 -10.32
C PRO A 151 6.90 6.65 -9.71
N ASN A 152 7.09 5.47 -9.12
CA ASN A 152 6.14 4.86 -8.22
C ASN A 152 6.36 5.41 -6.81
N ARG A 153 5.41 6.21 -6.33
CA ARG A 153 5.50 6.90 -5.03
C ARG A 153 5.28 5.97 -3.84
N ALA A 154 4.67 4.80 -4.03
CA ALA A 154 4.60 3.75 -3.01
C ALA A 154 4.33 2.38 -3.65
N PRO A 155 5.38 1.66 -4.09
CA PRO A 155 5.22 0.35 -4.71
C PRO A 155 4.60 -0.65 -3.72
N GLY A 156 3.72 -1.50 -4.26
CA GLY A 156 3.07 -2.58 -3.51
C GLY A 156 3.31 -3.93 -4.16
N ASP A 157 3.21 -4.96 -3.33
CA ASP A 157 3.33 -6.36 -3.73
C ASP A 157 2.17 -7.17 -3.15
N ILE A 158 1.53 -7.99 -3.99
CA ILE A 158 0.32 -8.74 -3.66
C ILE A 158 0.70 -10.21 -3.55
N LYS A 159 0.50 -10.81 -2.37
CA LYS A 159 0.85 -12.20 -2.11
C LYS A 159 -0.31 -13.00 -1.54
N PRO A 160 -0.40 -14.31 -1.84
CA PRO A 160 -1.25 -15.19 -1.05
C PRO A 160 -0.77 -15.29 0.40
N SER A 161 -1.70 -15.40 1.33
CA SER A 161 -1.42 -15.48 2.78
C SER A 161 -0.61 -16.72 3.18
N TRP A 162 -0.64 -17.76 2.35
CA TRP A 162 0.17 -18.96 2.54
C TRP A 162 1.62 -18.83 2.04
N LYS A 163 1.96 -17.75 1.33
CA LYS A 163 3.34 -17.40 0.95
C LYS A 163 3.92 -16.28 1.81
N TRP A 164 3.07 -15.37 2.28
CA TRP A 164 3.49 -14.28 3.15
C TRP A 164 2.39 -13.90 4.11
N LYS A 165 2.74 -13.71 5.38
CA LYS A 165 1.92 -13.02 6.37
C LYS A 165 2.84 -12.36 7.40
N HIS A 166 2.37 -11.32 8.07
CA HIS A 166 3.12 -10.52 9.03
C HIS A 166 3.76 -11.41 10.12
N ASP A 167 2.99 -12.35 10.65
CA ASP A 167 3.44 -13.24 11.74
C ASP A 167 4.59 -14.18 11.36
N LEU A 168 4.87 -14.39 10.05
CA LEU A 168 6.03 -15.17 9.63
C LEU A 168 7.35 -14.52 10.12
N GLY A 169 7.37 -13.20 10.27
CA GLY A 169 8.54 -12.47 10.77
C GLY A 169 8.89 -12.82 12.22
N ALA A 170 7.90 -13.19 13.04
CA ALA A 170 8.06 -13.61 14.43
C ALA A 170 8.10 -15.15 14.60
N SER A 171 7.97 -15.92 13.52
CA SER A 171 7.99 -17.38 13.57
C SER A 171 9.32 -17.90 14.11
N VAL A 172 9.29 -18.94 14.93
CA VAL A 172 10.52 -19.64 15.38
C VAL A 172 11.20 -20.43 14.25
N ASN A 173 10.48 -20.68 13.15
CA ASN A 173 11.01 -21.37 12.00
C ASN A 173 11.83 -20.41 11.11
N ARG A 174 13.14 -20.68 10.97
CA ARG A 174 14.04 -19.86 10.13
C ARG A 174 13.60 -19.80 8.67
N LYS A 175 12.94 -20.84 8.14
CA LYS A 175 12.40 -20.82 6.78
C LYS A 175 11.33 -19.74 6.65
N ASP A 176 10.41 -19.66 7.60
CA ASP A 176 9.33 -18.67 7.60
C ASP A 176 9.89 -17.24 7.68
N GLN A 177 10.84 -16.99 8.60
CA GLN A 177 11.51 -15.70 8.70
C GLN A 177 12.22 -15.30 7.39
N ARG A 178 12.85 -16.28 6.72
CA ARG A 178 13.52 -16.05 5.43
C ARG A 178 12.51 -15.72 4.33
N GLU A 179 11.40 -16.45 4.24
CA GLU A 179 10.35 -16.17 3.25
C GLU A 179 9.66 -14.82 3.52
N PHE A 180 9.48 -14.45 4.79
CA PHE A 180 9.03 -13.12 5.20
C PHE A 180 9.96 -12.02 4.68
N LYS A 181 11.27 -12.16 4.92
CA LYS A 181 12.29 -11.20 4.47
C LYS A 181 12.44 -11.12 2.96
N LYS A 182 12.19 -12.21 2.20
CA LYS A 182 12.24 -12.16 0.72
C LYS A 182 11.30 -11.11 0.15
N VAL A 183 10.05 -11.08 0.62
CA VAL A 183 9.04 -10.14 0.12
C VAL A 183 9.37 -8.71 0.58
N LEU A 184 9.86 -8.53 1.80
CA LEU A 184 10.35 -7.23 2.25
C LEU A 184 11.52 -6.73 1.40
N ALA A 185 12.49 -7.59 1.06
CA ALA A 185 13.62 -7.25 0.19
C ALA A 185 13.14 -6.83 -1.20
N GLN A 186 12.17 -7.54 -1.77
CA GLN A 186 11.56 -7.21 -3.05
C GLN A 186 10.92 -5.81 -3.03
N VAL A 187 10.05 -5.53 -2.05
CA VAL A 187 9.39 -4.21 -1.96
C VAL A 187 10.39 -3.10 -1.65
N ASN A 188 11.37 -3.35 -0.77
CA ASN A 188 12.45 -2.40 -0.47
C ASN A 188 13.27 -2.05 -1.73
N TYR A 189 13.57 -3.05 -2.55
CA TYR A 189 14.28 -2.85 -3.81
C TYR A 189 13.50 -1.92 -4.74
N TYR A 190 12.19 -2.14 -4.91
CA TYR A 190 11.33 -1.22 -5.66
C TYR A 190 11.33 0.19 -5.06
N MET A 191 11.22 0.30 -3.73
CA MET A 191 11.25 1.59 -3.04
C MET A 191 12.56 2.33 -3.29
N ILE A 192 13.71 1.64 -3.32
CA ILE A 192 15.01 2.22 -3.65
C ILE A 192 15.04 2.68 -5.12
N GLN A 193 14.67 1.82 -6.07
CA GLN A 193 14.64 2.14 -7.51
C GLN A 193 13.78 3.38 -7.83
N HIS A 194 12.69 3.56 -7.09
CA HIS A 194 11.77 4.68 -7.26
C HIS A 194 12.04 5.88 -6.35
N GLY A 195 13.03 5.80 -5.46
CA GLY A 195 13.26 6.83 -4.45
C GLY A 195 12.10 7.01 -3.47
N SER A 196 11.22 6.01 -3.34
CA SER A 196 10.07 6.05 -2.44
C SER A 196 10.49 5.74 -1.00
N ARG A 197 9.78 6.37 -0.06
CA ARG A 197 9.86 6.08 1.37
C ARG A 197 8.85 5.01 1.81
N TYR A 198 7.77 4.84 1.06
CA TYR A 198 6.65 4.02 1.47
C TYR A 198 6.44 2.87 0.51
N GLY A 199 5.89 1.79 1.02
CA GLY A 199 5.45 0.66 0.23
C GLY A 199 4.40 -0.10 1.03
N PHE A 200 3.94 -1.21 0.49
CA PHE A 200 3.03 -2.08 1.23
C PHE A 200 3.08 -3.50 0.71
N ILE A 201 2.63 -4.42 1.56
CA ILE A 201 2.31 -5.79 1.17
C ILE A 201 0.85 -6.01 1.50
N ILE A 202 0.12 -6.64 0.58
CA ILE A 202 -1.27 -7.05 0.82
C ILE A 202 -1.45 -8.50 0.45
N THR A 203 -2.28 -9.17 1.23
CA THR A 203 -2.67 -10.56 1.03
C THR A 203 -4.19 -10.71 1.09
N ASN A 204 -4.68 -11.92 0.83
CA ASN A 204 -6.09 -12.24 0.98
C ASN A 204 -6.58 -12.25 2.45
N VAL A 205 -5.72 -11.97 3.43
CA VAL A 205 -6.11 -11.90 4.86
C VAL A 205 -5.71 -10.60 5.55
N GLU A 206 -4.73 -9.85 5.03
CA GLU A 206 -4.23 -8.65 5.70
C GLU A 206 -3.54 -7.66 4.75
N PHE A 207 -3.44 -6.42 5.19
CA PHE A 207 -2.63 -5.36 4.60
C PHE A 207 -1.58 -4.88 5.63
N VAL A 208 -0.36 -4.65 5.17
CA VAL A 208 0.75 -4.13 5.98
C VAL A 208 1.43 -2.97 5.23
N ALA A 209 1.40 -1.78 5.81
CA ALA A 209 2.11 -0.62 5.29
C ALA A 209 3.58 -0.65 5.72
N LEU A 210 4.47 -0.24 4.81
CA LEU A 210 5.92 -0.21 5.03
C LEU A 210 6.43 1.24 5.01
N ARG A 211 7.33 1.56 5.93
CA ARG A 211 8.09 2.82 5.96
C ARG A 211 9.58 2.53 5.96
N ARG A 212 10.26 2.95 4.90
CA ARG A 212 11.72 2.91 4.80
C ARG A 212 12.34 3.92 5.76
N ARG A 213 13.40 3.51 6.46
CA ARG A 213 14.20 4.39 7.33
C ARG A 213 15.46 4.87 6.65
N ASP A 214 16.09 4.02 5.83
CA ASP A 214 17.31 4.32 5.10
C ASP A 214 17.47 3.44 3.83
N ASN A 215 18.61 3.58 3.14
CA ASN A 215 18.96 2.74 1.99
C ASN A 215 19.63 1.42 2.40
N ASN A 216 19.83 1.18 3.70
CA ASN A 216 20.60 0.05 4.23
C ASN A 216 19.67 -1.03 4.79
N GLY A 217 18.45 -1.16 4.28
CA GLY A 217 17.55 -2.26 4.65
C GLY A 217 16.90 -2.13 6.02
N ASN A 218 16.90 -0.95 6.64
CA ASN A 218 16.11 -0.71 7.85
C ASN A 218 14.73 -0.15 7.48
N MET A 219 13.69 -0.82 7.96
CA MET A 219 12.30 -0.46 7.68
C MET A 219 11.39 -0.71 8.88
N GLU A 220 10.23 -0.08 8.87
CA GLU A 220 9.19 -0.26 9.87
C GLU A 220 7.89 -0.72 9.20
N LEU A 221 7.16 -1.60 9.87
CA LEU A 221 5.90 -2.19 9.41
C LEU A 221 4.75 -1.69 10.28
N SER A 222 3.61 -1.34 9.69
CA SER A 222 2.40 -1.11 10.46
C SER A 222 1.94 -2.40 11.15
N GLN A 223 1.05 -2.27 12.13
CA GLN A 223 0.25 -3.43 12.54
C GLN A 223 -0.53 -3.96 11.34
N PRO A 224 -0.71 -5.29 11.22
CA PRO A 224 -1.49 -5.87 10.13
C PRO A 224 -2.96 -5.43 10.25
N ILE A 225 -3.50 -4.92 9.15
CA ILE A 225 -4.90 -4.56 9.02
C ILE A 225 -5.64 -5.75 8.40
N PRO A 226 -6.59 -6.40 9.12
CA PRO A 226 -7.32 -7.53 8.56
C PRO A 226 -8.06 -7.16 7.28
N TRP A 227 -8.05 -8.05 6.29
CA TRP A 227 -8.73 -7.90 5.00
C TRP A 227 -10.23 -7.58 5.18
N THR A 228 -10.85 -8.17 6.19
CA THR A 228 -12.27 -8.03 6.50
C THR A 228 -12.58 -6.94 7.54
N ALA A 229 -11.59 -6.16 7.97
CA ALA A 229 -11.79 -5.08 8.94
C ALA A 229 -12.73 -4.01 8.38
N ARG A 230 -13.85 -3.80 9.06
CA ARG A 230 -14.91 -2.84 8.73
C ARG A 230 -15.22 -1.95 9.93
N GLY A 231 -15.61 -0.72 9.66
CA GLY A 231 -16.19 0.17 10.68
C GLY A 231 -17.40 0.90 10.13
N ASP A 232 -17.78 1.97 10.80
CA ASP A 232 -18.79 2.91 10.32
C ASP A 232 -18.46 4.34 10.79
N MET A 233 -19.38 5.28 10.60
CA MET A 233 -19.18 6.68 10.99
C MET A 233 -19.16 6.89 12.51
N ALA A 234 -19.86 6.06 13.29
CA ALA A 234 -19.92 6.17 14.73
C ALA A 234 -18.74 5.45 15.41
N GLN A 235 -18.30 4.34 14.82
CA GLN A 235 -17.18 3.52 15.29
C GLN A 235 -16.24 3.23 14.11
N PRO A 236 -15.46 4.23 13.67
CA PRO A 236 -14.52 4.03 12.57
C PRO A 236 -13.45 3.01 12.98
N GLN A 237 -13.02 2.23 12.01
CA GLN A 237 -11.90 1.31 12.10
C GLN A 237 -10.86 1.63 11.02
N LEU A 238 -9.63 1.20 11.28
CA LEU A 238 -8.59 1.21 10.25
C LEU A 238 -8.82 0.00 9.33
N THR A 239 -9.49 0.24 8.21
CA THR A 239 -9.77 -0.75 7.17
C THR A 239 -8.66 -0.79 6.12
N VAL A 240 -8.65 -1.80 5.25
CA VAL A 240 -7.70 -1.86 4.13
C VAL A 240 -7.86 -0.67 3.18
N LEU A 241 -9.09 -0.26 2.88
CA LEU A 241 -9.36 0.90 2.02
C LEU A 241 -8.83 2.20 2.64
N LEU A 242 -9.07 2.40 3.94
CA LEU A 242 -8.56 3.57 4.65
C LEU A 242 -7.02 3.55 4.73
N GLY A 243 -6.42 2.38 4.97
CA GLY A 243 -4.97 2.19 5.00
C GLY A 243 -4.31 2.50 3.66
N LEU A 244 -4.83 1.96 2.55
CA LEU A 244 -4.34 2.26 1.20
C LEU A 244 -4.50 3.76 0.87
N TRP A 245 -5.67 4.33 1.13
CA TRP A 245 -5.91 5.75 0.92
C TRP A 245 -4.92 6.62 1.71
N TYR A 246 -4.71 6.33 3.00
CA TYR A 246 -3.78 7.07 3.84
C TYR A 246 -2.34 6.91 3.37
N LEU A 247 -1.92 5.72 2.94
CA LEU A 247 -0.62 5.51 2.33
C LEU A 247 -0.44 6.37 1.07
N GLY A 248 -1.48 6.51 0.26
CA GLY A 248 -1.53 7.46 -0.86
C GLY A 248 -1.35 8.90 -0.41
N MET A 249 -2.04 9.33 0.65
CA MET A 249 -1.87 10.67 1.23
C MET A 249 -0.43 10.92 1.68
N LEU A 250 0.21 9.96 2.34
CA LEU A 250 1.62 10.04 2.73
C LEU A 250 2.55 10.09 1.51
N ALA A 251 2.31 9.24 0.50
CA ALA A 251 3.10 9.17 -0.72
C ALA A 251 2.97 10.41 -1.63
N SER A 252 1.86 11.15 -1.48
CA SER A 252 1.64 12.41 -2.19
C SER A 252 2.55 13.54 -1.71
N ASP A 253 3.04 13.48 -0.47
CA ASP A 253 3.81 14.57 0.14
C ASP A 253 5.22 14.71 -0.47
N ASN A 254 5.49 15.86 -1.11
CA ASN A 254 6.79 16.14 -1.73
C ASN A 254 7.87 16.57 -0.73
N VAL A 255 7.54 16.89 0.52
CA VAL A 255 8.54 17.17 1.56
C VAL A 255 9.42 15.95 1.81
N ILE A 256 8.86 14.76 1.61
CA ILE A 256 9.55 13.47 1.69
C ILE A 256 10.55 13.30 0.51
N GLY A 257 10.44 14.08 -0.55
CA GLY A 257 11.47 14.19 -1.59
C GLY A 257 12.82 14.70 -1.09
N THR A 258 12.92 15.20 0.15
CA THR A 258 14.20 15.65 0.75
C THR A 258 15.14 14.50 1.18
N TRP A 259 14.69 13.24 1.18
CA TRP A 259 15.59 12.08 1.36
C TRP A 259 16.68 12.00 0.27
N HIS A 260 16.41 12.49 -0.94
CA HIS A 260 17.41 12.55 -2.03
C HIS A 260 18.52 13.57 -1.75
N ARG A 261 18.24 14.70 -1.08
CA ARG A 261 19.21 15.80 -0.92
C ARG A 261 20.14 15.67 0.28
N ARG A 262 19.77 14.92 1.33
CA ARG A 262 20.64 14.74 2.52
C ARG A 262 21.67 13.61 2.40
N LEU A 263 21.61 12.78 1.36
CA LEU A 263 22.51 11.63 1.21
C LEU A 263 23.55 11.80 0.10
N ILE A 264 23.31 12.64 -0.91
CA ILE A 264 24.34 12.97 -1.91
C ILE A 264 25.45 13.84 -1.31
N SER A 265 25.16 14.64 -0.28
CA SER A 265 26.15 15.49 0.38
C SER A 265 27.06 14.78 1.39
N ARG A 266 26.94 13.44 1.55
CA ARG A 266 27.82 12.65 2.45
C ARG A 266 28.86 11.79 1.71
N ASN A 267 28.88 11.81 0.38
CA ASN A 267 29.86 11.10 -0.44
C ASN A 267 30.81 12.06 -1.21
N LEU A 268 30.94 13.31 -0.75
CA LEU A 268 31.87 14.32 -1.31
C LEU A 268 32.65 15.09 -0.23
N THR A 269 33.04 14.42 0.85
CA THR A 269 34.08 14.88 1.78
C THR A 269 34.88 13.70 2.29
#